data_AF-A0A661ZEM2-F1
#
_entry.id   AF-A0A661ZEM2-F1
#
_cell.length_a   1.000
_cell.length_b   1.000
_cell.length_c   1.000
_cell.angle_alpha   90.00
_cell.angle_beta   90.00
_cell.angle_gamma   90.00
#
_symmetry.space_group_name_H-M   'P 1'
#
loop_
_entity.id
_entity.type
_entity.pdbx_description
1 polymer ?
#
loop_
_entity_poly.entity_id
_entity_poly.type
_entity_poly.pdbx_seq_one_letter_code
_entity_poly.pdbx_strand_id
1 'polypeptide(L)'
;MKNLLYTFNLKNSLTLFILFFISLNLNAQTRSWTGTVNDDWKTNGNWTDNIVPDKNTDVVIESSCSYYPNVDEVEDSCKSITIKDGANLFLKTGGNITVVGNVTIGQGVSGSLNGESGTLNIVGNLILNNGSALTITGCNITCSGTSIDPGSTVTYLGTDLSIKNWNYGNLILSGTGMMQITGDAVTPTVCNNLTINNTGNSLEIPVGKALTVTGSVTNSAGLNGIILQSNSAGDGSLICNTSGINATVERYISGDCWHYIASPIDAAPASLFNTNNLLWWDASMEWTGTGDYNPWKTFGNTNLENGTGYAFYSAEDTIKYQGSMNVGDYTVTLHKSATGNADNQGWNLIGNPYTSVLDWDVLVSDGSVPSGVENAIYFFDDDGTGSQSNYRYYVPSTGGTYGVGTADATGKIPLGQAFFVKTNTDNLTINLNKLYRSHNAQVFYKNKTSEILKIFDNTA
;
A
#
# COMPACT_ATOMS: atom_id res chain seq x y z
N MET A 1 -63.63 -65.79 -40.84
CA MET A 1 -63.14 -65.31 -39.53
C MET A 1 -63.53 -63.83 -39.42
N LYS A 2 -64.64 -63.53 -38.76
CA LYS A 2 -64.72 -62.87 -37.43
C LYS A 2 -64.07 -61.46 -37.39
N ASN A 3 -64.97 -60.47 -37.39
CA ASN A 3 -64.96 -59.17 -36.70
C ASN A 3 -63.78 -58.87 -35.76
N LEU A 4 -63.29 -57.63 -35.75
CA LEU A 4 -63.75 -56.60 -34.81
C LEU A 4 -63.07 -55.24 -35.11
N LEU A 5 -63.88 -54.22 -35.40
CA LEU A 5 -63.52 -52.82 -35.14
C LEU A 5 -63.40 -52.63 -33.63
N TYR A 6 -62.33 -51.99 -33.16
CA TYR A 6 -62.28 -51.39 -31.84
C TYR A 6 -62.42 -49.87 -31.96
N THR A 7 -63.61 -49.40 -31.63
CA THR A 7 -63.92 -48.03 -31.22
C THR A 7 -63.16 -47.65 -29.95
N PHE A 8 -62.42 -46.54 -29.97
CA PHE A 8 -61.97 -45.88 -28.74
C PHE A 8 -62.98 -44.80 -28.35
N ASN A 9 -63.58 -44.97 -27.18
CA ASN A 9 -64.60 -44.10 -26.59
C ASN A 9 -63.92 -42.90 -25.90
N LEU A 10 -64.25 -41.68 -26.31
CA LEU A 10 -63.97 -40.46 -25.54
C LEU A 10 -64.93 -40.39 -24.35
N LYS A 11 -64.43 -40.44 -23.12
CA LYS A 11 -65.09 -39.87 -21.92
C LYS A 11 -64.15 -39.95 -20.72
N ASN A 12 -63.51 -38.82 -20.41
CA ASN A 12 -63.54 -38.16 -19.09
C ASN A 12 -62.36 -37.19 -18.94
N SER A 13 -62.71 -35.92 -18.77
CA SER A 13 -61.91 -34.85 -18.16
C SER A 13 -60.53 -34.57 -18.77
N LEU A 14 -60.50 -33.67 -19.77
CA LEU A 14 -59.34 -32.81 -19.97
C LEU A 14 -59.84 -31.37 -20.05
N THR A 15 -59.85 -30.70 -18.90
CA THR A 15 -59.95 -29.24 -18.82
C THR A 15 -58.84 -28.67 -19.68
N LEU A 16 -59.22 -28.01 -20.78
CA LEU A 16 -58.31 -27.32 -21.68
C LEU A 16 -57.77 -26.07 -20.96
N PHE A 17 -56.67 -26.24 -20.21
CA PHE A 17 -55.90 -25.12 -19.68
C PHE A 17 -55.10 -24.55 -20.86
N ILE A 18 -55.64 -23.54 -21.54
CA ILE A 18 -54.84 -22.69 -22.42
C ILE A 18 -53.86 -21.95 -21.50
N LEU A 19 -52.66 -22.50 -21.32
CA LEU A 19 -51.53 -21.75 -20.78
C LEU A 19 -51.20 -20.66 -21.80
N PHE A 20 -51.75 -19.47 -21.55
CA PHE A 20 -51.19 -18.23 -22.06
C PHE A 20 -49.77 -18.14 -21.49
N PHE A 21 -48.77 -18.60 -22.24
CA PHE A 21 -47.40 -18.15 -22.03
C PHE A 21 -47.36 -16.67 -22.45
N ILE A 22 -47.84 -15.80 -21.56
CA ILE A 22 -47.33 -14.44 -21.52
C ILE A 22 -45.86 -14.64 -21.20
N SER A 23 -45.01 -14.50 -22.21
CA SER A 23 -43.63 -14.12 -21.98
C SER A 23 -43.71 -12.80 -21.22
N LEU A 24 -43.74 -12.87 -19.90
CA LEU A 24 -43.41 -11.74 -19.05
C LEU A 24 -41.97 -11.44 -19.41
N ASN A 25 -41.79 -10.51 -20.36
CA ASN A 25 -40.58 -9.75 -20.41
C ASN A 25 -40.48 -9.12 -19.02
N LEU A 26 -39.71 -9.75 -18.13
CA LEU A 26 -39.12 -9.10 -16.97
C LEU A 26 -38.18 -8.05 -17.54
N ASN A 27 -38.76 -6.99 -18.11
CA ASN A 27 -38.02 -5.78 -18.39
C ASN A 27 -37.56 -5.30 -17.03
N ALA A 28 -36.25 -5.15 -16.89
CA ALA A 28 -35.70 -4.59 -15.69
C ALA A 28 -36.38 -3.23 -15.44
N GLN A 29 -37.03 -3.09 -14.29
CA GLN A 29 -37.77 -1.88 -13.98
C GLN A 29 -36.77 -0.75 -13.80
N THR A 30 -36.72 0.18 -14.74
CA THR A 30 -35.84 1.36 -14.63
C THR A 30 -36.64 2.52 -14.06
N ARG A 31 -36.11 3.16 -13.02
CA ARG A 31 -36.68 4.41 -12.48
C ARG A 31 -35.61 5.48 -12.42
N SER A 32 -35.99 6.68 -12.85
CA SER A 32 -35.08 7.83 -12.86
C SER A 32 -35.45 8.81 -11.76
N TRP A 33 -34.46 9.32 -11.05
CA TRP A 33 -34.62 10.42 -10.11
C TRP A 33 -34.74 11.73 -10.91
N THR A 34 -35.88 12.40 -10.77
CA THR A 34 -36.15 13.70 -11.40
C THR A 34 -35.83 14.86 -10.47
N GLY A 35 -35.90 14.66 -9.15
CA GLY A 35 -35.58 15.69 -8.16
C GLY A 35 -36.45 16.93 -8.26
N THR A 36 -37.73 16.74 -8.62
CA THR A 36 -38.68 17.83 -8.89
C THR A 36 -39.43 18.32 -7.66
N VAL A 37 -39.45 17.56 -6.57
CA VAL A 37 -40.19 17.90 -5.35
C VAL A 37 -39.25 18.33 -4.22
N ASN A 38 -38.30 17.47 -3.83
CA ASN A 38 -37.33 17.71 -2.75
C ASN A 38 -36.12 16.74 -2.91
N ASP A 39 -35.23 16.65 -1.91
CA ASP A 39 -34.07 15.77 -1.90
C ASP A 39 -34.31 14.39 -1.24
N ASP A 40 -35.49 14.14 -0.68
CA ASP A 40 -35.79 12.90 0.05
C ASP A 40 -36.01 11.70 -0.89
N TRP A 41 -35.16 10.66 -0.72
CA TRP A 41 -35.20 9.41 -1.49
C TRP A 41 -36.59 8.75 -1.50
N LYS A 42 -37.37 8.87 -0.42
CA LYS A 42 -38.69 8.22 -0.27
C LYS A 42 -39.84 9.02 -0.85
N THR A 43 -39.62 10.26 -1.28
CA THR A 43 -40.68 11.07 -1.87
C THR A 43 -41.00 10.55 -3.28
N ASN A 44 -42.14 9.88 -3.43
CA ASN A 44 -42.63 9.32 -4.70
C ASN A 44 -42.52 10.31 -5.87
N GLY A 45 -42.84 11.59 -5.65
CA GLY A 45 -42.81 12.63 -6.68
C GLY A 45 -41.42 12.99 -7.22
N ASN A 46 -40.35 12.45 -6.66
CA ASN A 46 -38.99 12.57 -7.19
C ASN A 46 -38.60 11.45 -8.16
N TRP A 47 -39.46 10.44 -8.33
CA TRP A 47 -39.19 9.28 -9.18
C TRP A 47 -40.11 9.25 -10.39
N THR A 48 -39.58 8.82 -11.54
CA THR A 48 -40.42 8.43 -12.67
C THR A 48 -41.46 7.40 -12.22
N ASP A 49 -42.69 7.54 -12.71
CA ASP A 49 -43.87 6.74 -12.33
C ASP A 49 -44.40 6.96 -10.90
N ASN A 50 -43.89 7.95 -10.16
CA ASN A 50 -44.30 8.28 -8.79
C ASN A 50 -44.18 7.09 -7.82
N ILE A 51 -43.13 6.26 -7.96
CA ILE A 51 -42.90 5.08 -7.12
C ILE A 51 -41.42 5.03 -6.69
N VAL A 52 -41.19 4.88 -5.40
CA VAL A 52 -39.83 4.64 -4.85
C VAL A 52 -39.24 3.31 -5.34
N PRO A 53 -37.98 3.27 -5.77
CA PRO A 53 -37.26 2.05 -6.15
C PRO A 53 -37.23 0.96 -5.07
N ASP A 54 -37.21 -0.28 -5.51
CA ASP A 54 -36.96 -1.46 -4.68
C ASP A 54 -35.77 -2.26 -5.22
N LYS A 55 -35.39 -3.35 -4.52
CA LYS A 55 -34.28 -4.26 -4.91
C LYS A 55 -34.32 -4.83 -6.35
N ASN A 56 -35.43 -4.71 -7.07
CA ASN A 56 -35.57 -5.18 -8.46
C ASN A 56 -35.46 -4.03 -9.48
N THR A 57 -35.26 -2.81 -9.00
CA THR A 57 -35.31 -1.58 -9.79
C THR A 57 -33.91 -1.08 -10.13
N ASP A 58 -33.62 -0.88 -11.41
CA ASP A 58 -32.44 -0.15 -11.87
C ASP A 58 -32.69 1.36 -11.70
N VAL A 59 -31.86 2.01 -10.89
CA VAL A 59 -31.97 3.44 -10.57
C VAL A 59 -31.05 4.24 -11.49
N VAL A 60 -31.58 5.35 -12.02
CA VAL A 60 -30.80 6.35 -12.74
C VAL A 60 -30.95 7.69 -12.03
N ILE A 61 -29.86 8.30 -11.60
CA ILE A 61 -29.86 9.66 -11.09
C ILE A 61 -29.52 10.59 -12.24
N GLU A 62 -30.51 11.38 -12.67
CA GLU A 62 -30.40 12.27 -13.82
C GLU A 62 -29.51 13.47 -13.53
N SER A 63 -28.94 14.04 -14.59
CA SER A 63 -28.17 15.29 -14.50
C SER A 63 -29.10 16.50 -14.34
N SER A 64 -28.58 17.59 -13.76
CA SER A 64 -29.27 18.88 -13.68
C SER A 64 -30.59 18.88 -12.91
N CYS A 65 -30.77 17.93 -11.97
CA CYS A 65 -31.88 17.95 -11.03
C CYS A 65 -31.80 19.18 -10.11
N SER A 66 -32.96 19.76 -9.78
CA SER A 66 -33.05 20.85 -8.78
C SER A 66 -32.65 20.39 -7.39
N TYR A 67 -33.01 19.14 -7.06
CA TYR A 67 -32.66 18.47 -5.81
C TYR A 67 -32.07 17.10 -6.14
N TYR A 68 -30.87 16.80 -5.63
CA TYR A 68 -30.27 15.48 -5.78
C TYR A 68 -30.66 14.58 -4.59
N PRO A 69 -30.76 13.25 -4.80
CA PRO A 69 -31.20 12.35 -3.75
C PRO A 69 -30.29 12.39 -2.53
N ASN A 70 -30.92 12.39 -1.37
CA ASN A 70 -30.34 12.41 -0.05
C ASN A 70 -30.98 11.28 0.75
N VAL A 71 -30.23 10.23 1.05
CA VAL A 71 -30.72 9.07 1.79
C VAL A 71 -30.42 9.29 3.27
N ASP A 72 -31.45 9.35 4.12
CA ASP A 72 -31.32 9.74 5.53
C ASP A 72 -32.08 8.86 6.54
N GLU A 73 -32.66 7.74 6.10
CA GLU A 73 -33.30 6.74 6.96
C GLU A 73 -32.74 5.31 6.74
N VAL A 74 -33.15 4.39 7.62
CA VAL A 74 -32.60 3.04 7.73
C VAL A 74 -33.20 2.10 6.65
N GLU A 75 -32.32 1.59 5.78
CA GLU A 75 -32.51 0.51 4.79
C GLU A 75 -33.39 0.82 3.55
N ASP A 76 -32.75 1.38 2.52
CA ASP A 76 -33.22 1.35 1.14
C ASP A 76 -32.54 0.25 0.31
N SER A 77 -33.21 -0.17 -0.76
CA SER A 77 -32.60 -1.11 -1.70
C SER A 77 -32.96 -0.83 -3.15
N CYS A 78 -32.00 -1.07 -4.03
CA CYS A 78 -32.20 -1.04 -5.47
C CYS A 78 -31.38 -2.14 -6.17
N LYS A 79 -31.70 -2.44 -7.42
CA LYS A 79 -30.96 -3.41 -8.22
C LYS A 79 -29.63 -2.86 -8.70
N SER A 80 -29.61 -1.63 -9.21
CA SER A 80 -28.38 -0.94 -9.62
C SER A 80 -28.57 0.56 -9.47
N ILE A 81 -27.46 1.31 -9.41
CA ILE A 81 -27.50 2.78 -9.49
C ILE A 81 -26.59 3.23 -10.62
N THR A 82 -27.11 4.07 -11.50
CA THR A 82 -26.32 4.86 -12.46
C THR A 82 -26.41 6.33 -12.09
N ILE A 83 -25.30 6.94 -11.70
CA ILE A 83 -25.19 8.38 -11.46
C ILE A 83 -24.70 9.02 -12.75
N LYS A 84 -25.55 9.78 -13.46
CA LYS A 84 -25.16 10.43 -14.71
C LYS A 84 -24.12 11.54 -14.50
N ASP A 85 -23.60 12.03 -15.61
CA ASP A 85 -22.62 13.11 -15.65
C ASP A 85 -23.14 14.36 -14.93
N GLY A 86 -22.39 14.88 -13.96
CA GLY A 86 -22.77 16.02 -13.12
C GLY A 86 -23.87 15.75 -12.08
N ALA A 87 -24.30 14.50 -11.90
CA ALA A 87 -25.31 14.11 -10.91
C ALA A 87 -24.71 13.71 -9.55
N ASN A 88 -25.47 13.83 -8.47
CA ASN A 88 -25.00 13.50 -7.12
C ASN A 88 -25.95 12.56 -6.40
N LEU A 89 -25.42 11.76 -5.48
CA LEU A 89 -26.16 10.96 -4.50
C LEU A 89 -25.53 11.24 -3.14
N PHE A 90 -26.30 11.74 -2.20
CA PHE A 90 -25.85 12.02 -0.83
C PHE A 90 -26.37 10.94 0.13
N LEU A 91 -25.56 10.58 1.13
CA LEU A 91 -25.92 9.62 2.17
C LEU A 91 -25.70 10.27 3.53
N LYS A 92 -26.75 10.74 4.20
CA LYS A 92 -26.61 11.33 5.54
C LYS A 92 -26.24 10.29 6.60
N THR A 93 -25.91 10.77 7.79
CA THR A 93 -25.79 9.96 9.02
C THR A 93 -27.01 9.05 9.18
N GLY A 94 -26.77 7.73 9.27
CA GLY A 94 -27.83 6.73 9.38
C GLY A 94 -28.50 6.32 8.06
N GLY A 95 -28.25 7.03 6.96
CA GLY A 95 -28.70 6.67 5.63
C GLY A 95 -27.99 5.42 5.13
N ASN A 96 -28.73 4.34 4.91
CA ASN A 96 -28.18 3.05 4.47
C ASN A 96 -28.90 2.58 3.21
N ILE A 97 -28.17 2.38 2.12
CA ILE A 97 -28.71 1.83 0.88
C ILE A 97 -27.93 0.59 0.44
N THR A 98 -28.66 -0.48 0.11
CA THR A 98 -28.10 -1.69 -0.50
C THR A 98 -28.38 -1.72 -1.99
N VAL A 99 -27.32 -1.84 -2.79
CA VAL A 99 -27.38 -1.99 -4.25
C VAL A 99 -27.03 -3.44 -4.57
N VAL A 100 -27.99 -4.22 -5.07
CA VAL A 100 -27.81 -5.67 -5.33
C VAL A 100 -26.79 -5.93 -6.45
N GLY A 101 -26.73 -5.03 -7.42
CA GLY A 101 -25.81 -5.05 -8.54
C GLY A 101 -24.77 -3.94 -8.40
N ASN A 102 -24.49 -3.26 -9.50
CA ASN A 102 -23.40 -2.29 -9.57
C ASN A 102 -23.88 -0.87 -9.27
N VAL A 103 -22.94 -0.04 -8.81
CA VAL A 103 -23.03 1.42 -8.87
C VAL A 103 -22.10 1.90 -9.97
N THR A 104 -22.63 2.63 -10.94
CA THR A 104 -21.87 3.21 -12.05
C THR A 104 -21.93 4.73 -11.99
N ILE A 105 -20.77 5.37 -12.07
CA ILE A 105 -20.62 6.83 -12.03
C ILE A 105 -20.20 7.34 -13.41
N GLY A 106 -20.92 8.34 -13.92
CA GLY A 106 -20.67 9.07 -15.16
C GLY A 106 -19.52 10.07 -15.05
N GLN A 107 -19.24 10.84 -16.09
CA GLN A 107 -18.12 11.78 -16.17
C GLN A 107 -18.37 13.09 -15.40
N GLY A 108 -17.30 13.82 -15.10
CA GLY A 108 -17.36 15.09 -14.39
C GLY A 108 -17.53 14.88 -12.88
N VAL A 109 -18.04 15.90 -12.19
CA VAL A 109 -18.35 15.81 -10.75
C VAL A 109 -19.63 15.00 -10.56
N SER A 110 -19.46 13.67 -10.60
CA SER A 110 -20.53 12.70 -10.47
C SER A 110 -20.34 11.85 -9.23
N GLY A 111 -21.29 11.90 -8.30
CA GLY A 111 -21.24 11.13 -7.05
C GLY A 111 -20.51 11.87 -5.92
N SER A 112 -21.27 12.24 -4.91
CA SER A 112 -20.76 12.91 -3.70
C SER A 112 -21.38 12.25 -2.49
N LEU A 113 -20.68 11.27 -1.92
CA LEU A 113 -21.20 10.51 -0.79
C LEU A 113 -20.86 11.25 0.52
N ASN A 114 -21.86 11.96 1.02
CA ASN A 114 -21.71 12.88 2.15
C ASN A 114 -22.48 12.43 3.40
N GLY A 115 -21.81 11.70 4.29
CA GLY A 115 -22.35 11.51 5.64
C GLY A 115 -21.38 10.81 6.57
N GLU A 116 -21.19 11.42 7.73
CA GLU A 116 -20.58 10.78 8.88
C GLU A 116 -21.49 9.60 9.25
N SER A 117 -21.05 8.36 9.00
CA SER A 117 -21.73 7.08 9.29
C SER A 117 -22.86 6.59 8.36
N GLY A 118 -23.11 7.22 7.20
CA GLY A 118 -23.98 6.62 6.18
C GLY A 118 -23.31 5.41 5.49
N THR A 119 -24.07 4.41 5.03
CA THR A 119 -23.53 3.21 4.37
C THR A 119 -24.06 3.03 2.95
N LEU A 120 -23.15 2.94 1.99
CA LEU A 120 -23.40 2.42 0.65
C LEU A 120 -22.93 0.97 0.57
N ASN A 121 -23.87 0.03 0.60
CA ASN A 121 -23.56 -1.39 0.46
C ASN A 121 -23.80 -1.87 -0.96
N ILE A 122 -22.72 -2.06 -1.73
CA ILE A 122 -22.77 -2.52 -3.11
C ILE A 122 -22.45 -4.02 -3.13
N VAL A 123 -23.43 -4.85 -3.44
CA VAL A 123 -23.19 -6.29 -3.58
C VAL A 123 -22.42 -6.58 -4.87
N GLY A 124 -22.60 -5.78 -5.93
CA GLY A 124 -21.77 -5.80 -7.12
C GLY A 124 -20.52 -4.93 -7.01
N ASN A 125 -20.17 -4.28 -8.11
CA ASN A 125 -18.98 -3.44 -8.24
C ASN A 125 -19.30 -1.94 -8.17
N LEU A 126 -18.34 -1.16 -7.68
CA LEU A 126 -18.30 0.29 -7.87
C LEU A 126 -17.49 0.60 -9.15
N ILE A 127 -18.11 1.28 -10.10
CA ILE A 127 -17.54 1.57 -11.42
C ILE A 127 -17.47 3.08 -11.62
N LEU A 128 -16.25 3.61 -11.79
CA LEU A 128 -16.00 5.00 -12.16
C LEU A 128 -15.48 5.02 -13.60
N ASN A 129 -16.23 5.65 -14.50
CA ASN A 129 -15.85 5.78 -15.89
C ASN A 129 -14.77 6.87 -16.07
N ASN A 130 -14.15 6.92 -17.24
CA ASN A 130 -13.15 7.93 -17.55
C ASN A 130 -13.67 9.35 -17.27
N GLY A 131 -12.93 10.11 -16.46
CA GLY A 131 -13.28 11.47 -16.06
C GLY A 131 -14.34 11.58 -14.96
N SER A 132 -14.84 10.48 -14.39
CA SER A 132 -15.69 10.49 -13.20
C SER A 132 -14.98 11.03 -11.97
N ALA A 133 -15.69 11.75 -11.10
CA ALA A 133 -15.15 12.21 -9.82
C ALA A 133 -16.06 11.85 -8.65
N LEU A 134 -15.61 10.92 -7.80
CA LEU A 134 -16.28 10.53 -6.56
C LEU A 134 -15.72 11.29 -5.38
N THR A 135 -16.57 11.94 -4.59
CA THR A 135 -16.17 12.55 -3.30
C THR A 135 -16.68 11.73 -2.12
N ILE A 136 -15.83 11.52 -1.12
CA ILE A 136 -16.11 10.78 0.11
C ILE A 136 -15.77 11.68 1.32
N THR A 137 -16.76 12.02 2.14
CA THR A 137 -16.54 12.85 3.35
C THR A 137 -16.64 12.08 4.67
N GLY A 138 -17.06 10.82 4.67
CA GLY A 138 -17.25 10.05 5.91
C GLY A 138 -18.13 8.81 5.82
N CYS A 139 -18.70 8.53 4.65
CA CYS A 139 -19.56 7.36 4.46
C CYS A 139 -18.76 6.06 4.40
N ASN A 140 -19.38 4.97 4.84
CA ASN A 140 -18.89 3.63 4.63
C ASN A 140 -19.32 3.13 3.25
N ILE A 141 -18.35 2.75 2.41
CA ILE A 141 -18.61 2.09 1.13
C ILE A 141 -18.07 0.67 1.22
N THR A 142 -18.95 -0.30 0.95
CA THR A 142 -18.59 -1.71 0.75
C THR A 142 -18.94 -2.10 -0.67
N CYS A 143 -18.06 -2.85 -1.33
CA CYS A 143 -18.26 -3.34 -2.70
C CYS A 143 -17.53 -4.66 -2.89
N SER A 144 -18.01 -5.52 -3.80
CA SER A 144 -17.31 -6.76 -4.17
C SER A 144 -16.03 -6.49 -4.97
N GLY A 145 -15.96 -5.33 -5.63
CA GLY A 145 -14.81 -4.90 -6.38
C GLY A 145 -14.97 -3.49 -6.90
N THR A 146 -13.88 -2.93 -7.43
CA THR A 146 -13.87 -1.62 -8.06
C THR A 146 -13.32 -1.70 -9.48
N SER A 147 -13.86 -0.86 -10.36
CA SER A 147 -13.31 -0.57 -11.69
C SER A 147 -13.23 0.94 -11.81
N ILE A 148 -12.07 1.50 -11.50
CA ILE A 148 -11.82 2.95 -11.53
C ILE A 148 -10.91 3.22 -12.72
N ASP A 149 -11.41 4.01 -13.67
CA ASP A 149 -10.62 4.40 -14.83
C ASP A 149 -9.42 5.29 -14.40
N PRO A 150 -8.24 5.19 -15.05
CA PRO A 150 -7.08 6.03 -14.71
C PRO A 150 -7.33 7.55 -14.81
N GLY A 151 -8.30 7.98 -15.62
CA GLY A 151 -8.74 9.36 -15.73
C GLY A 151 -9.76 9.79 -14.67
N SER A 152 -10.29 8.88 -13.86
CA SER A 152 -11.22 9.19 -12.78
C SER A 152 -10.50 9.74 -11.55
N THR A 153 -11.24 10.45 -10.70
CA THR A 153 -10.76 11.01 -9.43
C THR A 153 -11.58 10.48 -8.27
N VAL A 154 -10.92 10.11 -7.18
CA VAL A 154 -11.57 9.88 -5.88
C VAL A 154 -10.97 10.86 -4.87
N THR A 155 -11.83 11.67 -4.26
CA THR A 155 -11.46 12.70 -3.29
C THR A 155 -11.95 12.32 -1.90
N TYR A 156 -11.01 12.22 -0.96
CA TYR A 156 -11.30 12.13 0.48
C TYR A 156 -11.30 13.54 1.08
N LEU A 157 -12.46 14.00 1.53
CA LEU A 157 -12.70 15.36 2.02
C LEU A 157 -13.08 15.44 3.51
N GLY A 158 -13.27 14.29 4.18
CA GLY A 158 -13.66 14.25 5.59
C GLY A 158 -12.53 14.41 6.59
N THR A 159 -12.78 14.01 7.84
CA THR A 159 -11.78 13.98 8.92
C THR A 159 -11.50 12.55 9.34
N ASP A 160 -10.23 12.22 9.59
CA ASP A 160 -9.80 10.93 10.13
C ASP A 160 -10.37 9.71 9.37
N LEU A 161 -10.07 9.61 8.07
CA LEU A 161 -10.64 8.59 7.19
C LEU A 161 -9.67 7.47 6.87
N SER A 162 -10.19 6.25 6.80
CA SER A 162 -9.48 5.12 6.19
C SER A 162 -9.66 5.13 4.67
N ILE A 163 -8.54 5.24 3.95
CA ILE A 163 -8.49 5.13 2.49
C ILE A 163 -8.75 3.66 2.13
N LYS A 164 -9.70 3.41 1.23
CA LYS A 164 -10.10 2.06 0.84
C LYS A 164 -8.99 1.41 0.01
N ASN A 165 -8.83 0.09 0.14
CA ASN A 165 -7.84 -0.63 -0.63
C ASN A 165 -8.32 -0.85 -2.08
N TRP A 166 -8.22 0.18 -2.91
CA TRP A 166 -8.61 0.18 -4.33
C TRP A 166 -7.44 0.51 -5.24
N ASN A 167 -7.61 0.23 -6.54
CA ASN A 167 -6.77 0.76 -7.61
C ASN A 167 -7.38 2.07 -8.09
N TYR A 168 -6.86 3.19 -7.61
CA TYR A 168 -7.31 4.53 -7.95
C TYR A 168 -6.69 5.01 -9.27
N GLY A 169 -7.45 5.81 -10.03
CA GLY A 169 -6.88 6.74 -11.00
C GLY A 169 -6.16 7.86 -10.25
N ASN A 170 -6.85 8.96 -9.98
CA ASN A 170 -6.34 10.05 -9.16
C ASN A 170 -6.90 9.97 -7.73
N LEU A 171 -6.04 9.86 -6.74
CA LEU A 171 -6.39 9.91 -5.32
C LEU A 171 -6.07 11.31 -4.77
N ILE A 172 -7.09 12.02 -4.32
CA ILE A 172 -6.96 13.36 -3.74
C ILE A 172 -7.35 13.31 -2.26
N LEU A 173 -6.46 13.82 -1.41
CA LEU A 173 -6.69 14.01 0.02
C LEU A 173 -6.81 15.51 0.27
N SER A 174 -8.05 15.96 0.50
CA SER A 174 -8.43 17.37 0.73
C SER A 174 -9.08 17.63 2.08
N GLY A 175 -9.41 16.57 2.81
CA GLY A 175 -9.95 16.66 4.16
C GLY A 175 -8.92 17.12 5.19
N THR A 176 -9.21 16.82 6.46
CA THR A 176 -8.37 17.18 7.62
C THR A 176 -8.07 15.95 8.47
N GLY A 177 -7.09 16.03 9.36
CA GLY A 177 -6.70 14.91 10.21
C GLY A 177 -6.01 13.79 9.44
N MET A 178 -6.11 12.57 9.98
CA MET A 178 -5.36 11.41 9.50
C MET A 178 -6.09 10.70 8.35
N MET A 179 -5.39 10.45 7.26
CA MET A 179 -5.87 9.67 6.13
C MET A 179 -5.06 8.38 6.07
N GLN A 180 -5.64 7.27 6.50
CA GLN A 180 -4.88 6.04 6.74
C GLN A 180 -5.02 5.04 5.59
N ILE A 181 -3.89 4.60 5.03
CA ILE A 181 -3.86 3.51 4.04
C ILE A 181 -4.25 2.18 4.68
N THR A 182 -5.05 1.39 3.96
CA THR A 182 -5.53 0.08 4.45
C THR A 182 -4.96 -1.12 3.74
N GLY A 183 -4.47 -0.97 2.50
CA GLY A 183 -3.81 -2.04 1.74
C GLY A 183 -2.50 -2.49 2.39
N ASP A 184 -2.18 -3.77 2.24
CA ASP A 184 -0.99 -4.40 2.84
C ASP A 184 0.05 -4.76 1.78
N ALA A 185 1.18 -5.35 2.19
CA ALA A 185 2.26 -5.67 1.25
C ALA A 185 1.88 -6.68 0.15
N VAL A 186 0.86 -7.51 0.38
CA VAL A 186 0.39 -8.50 -0.61
C VAL A 186 -0.60 -7.87 -1.58
N THR A 187 -1.46 -7.01 -1.05
CA THR A 187 -2.51 -6.28 -1.78
C THR A 187 -2.39 -4.79 -1.48
N PRO A 188 -1.37 -4.10 -2.03
CA PRO A 188 -1.12 -2.70 -1.73
C PRO A 188 -2.24 -1.83 -2.27
N THR A 189 -2.49 -0.70 -1.60
CA THR A 189 -3.30 0.35 -2.20
C THR A 189 -2.50 0.96 -3.36
N VAL A 190 -3.14 1.19 -4.50
CA VAL A 190 -2.46 1.72 -5.69
C VAL A 190 -3.19 2.95 -6.20
N CYS A 191 -2.46 3.97 -6.60
CA CYS A 191 -3.02 5.09 -7.37
C CYS A 191 -2.10 5.47 -8.53
N ASN A 192 -2.68 6.04 -9.60
CA ASN A 192 -1.89 6.69 -10.64
C ASN A 192 -1.29 7.99 -10.10
N ASN A 193 -2.12 8.93 -9.68
CA ASN A 193 -1.65 10.18 -9.07
C ASN A 193 -2.14 10.31 -7.64
N LEU A 194 -1.25 10.76 -6.74
CA LEU A 194 -1.57 11.12 -5.37
C LEU A 194 -1.45 12.65 -5.22
N THR A 195 -2.48 13.29 -4.68
CA THR A 195 -2.44 14.71 -4.32
C THR A 195 -2.88 14.93 -2.89
N ILE A 196 -2.02 15.58 -2.11
CA ILE A 196 -2.26 16.00 -0.73
C ILE A 196 -2.30 17.52 -0.75
N ASN A 197 -3.49 18.12 -0.80
CA ASN A 197 -3.67 19.55 -1.11
C ASN A 197 -4.12 20.41 0.09
N ASN A 198 -4.20 19.86 1.29
CA ASN A 198 -4.59 20.58 2.50
C ASN A 198 -3.54 20.40 3.58
N THR A 199 -2.99 21.49 4.14
CA THR A 199 -1.97 21.40 5.19
C THR A 199 -2.49 20.84 6.52
N GLY A 200 -3.82 20.72 6.67
CA GLY A 200 -4.46 20.12 7.84
C GLY A 200 -4.59 18.59 7.77
N ASN A 201 -4.09 17.93 6.71
CA ASN A 201 -4.12 16.47 6.60
C ASN A 201 -2.74 15.82 6.70
N SER A 202 -2.75 14.56 7.11
CA SER A 202 -1.60 13.65 7.03
C SER A 202 -2.03 12.36 6.36
N LEU A 203 -1.34 11.97 5.29
CA LEU A 203 -1.42 10.60 4.78
C LEU A 203 -0.54 9.71 5.65
N GLU A 204 -1.16 8.83 6.41
CA GLU A 204 -0.44 7.82 7.18
C GLU A 204 -0.41 6.49 6.43
N ILE A 205 0.77 5.89 6.40
CA ILE A 205 0.97 4.51 5.98
C ILE A 205 1.34 3.74 7.24
N PRO A 206 0.35 3.11 7.91
CA PRO A 206 0.60 2.38 9.15
C PRO A 206 1.54 1.19 8.95
N VAL A 207 2.03 0.64 10.06
CA VAL A 207 2.86 -0.57 10.06
C VAL A 207 2.16 -1.72 9.34
N GLY A 208 2.88 -2.38 8.42
CA GLY A 208 2.38 -3.48 7.59
C GLY A 208 1.48 -3.04 6.43
N LYS A 209 1.29 -1.73 6.24
CA LYS A 209 0.50 -1.16 5.15
C LYS A 209 1.37 -0.66 4.01
N ALA A 210 0.82 -0.67 2.81
CA ALA A 210 1.56 -0.41 1.58
C ALA A 210 0.78 0.45 0.59
N LEU A 211 1.48 1.43 0.01
CA LEU A 211 0.99 2.30 -1.06
C LEU A 211 1.98 2.33 -2.23
N THR A 212 1.47 2.08 -3.43
CA THR A 212 2.19 2.37 -4.68
C THR A 212 1.55 3.56 -5.40
N VAL A 213 2.37 4.53 -5.79
CA VAL A 213 1.99 5.63 -6.69
C VAL A 213 2.74 5.46 -8.00
N THR A 214 2.04 5.13 -9.09
CA THR A 214 2.68 4.81 -10.38
C THR A 214 3.02 6.04 -11.20
N GLY A 215 2.24 7.11 -11.08
CA GLY A 215 2.43 8.41 -11.70
C GLY A 215 3.05 9.41 -10.73
N SER A 216 2.35 10.53 -10.50
CA SER A 216 2.89 11.68 -9.76
C SER A 216 2.38 11.80 -8.32
N VAL A 217 3.22 12.34 -7.44
CA VAL A 217 2.86 12.72 -6.07
C VAL A 217 2.96 14.24 -5.95
N THR A 218 1.90 14.88 -5.45
CA THR A 218 1.92 16.27 -5.00
C THR A 218 1.68 16.30 -3.49
N ASN A 219 2.60 16.89 -2.73
CA ASN A 219 2.46 17.05 -1.29
C ASN A 219 2.59 18.53 -0.88
N SER A 220 1.45 19.20 -0.72
CA SER A 220 1.38 20.60 -0.25
C SER A 220 1.41 20.72 1.27
N ALA A 221 1.32 19.61 2.01
CA ALA A 221 1.34 19.56 3.47
C ALA A 221 2.76 19.41 4.07
N GLY A 222 3.80 19.38 3.23
CA GLY A 222 5.20 19.35 3.65
C GLY A 222 5.57 18.06 4.40
N LEU A 223 6.45 18.16 5.40
CA LEU A 223 6.97 16.99 6.14
C LEU A 223 5.88 16.15 6.85
N ASN A 224 4.74 16.76 7.17
CA ASN A 224 3.62 16.09 7.85
C ASN A 224 2.58 15.53 6.87
N GLY A 225 2.70 15.86 5.58
CA GLY A 225 1.74 15.41 4.57
C GLY A 225 1.80 13.92 4.31
N ILE A 226 2.96 13.30 4.44
CA ILE A 226 3.16 11.85 4.28
C ILE A 226 3.95 11.34 5.48
N ILE A 227 3.41 10.34 6.17
CA ILE A 227 4.01 9.71 7.34
C ILE A 227 4.04 8.20 7.13
N LEU A 228 5.23 7.60 7.10
CA LEU A 228 5.41 6.15 7.14
C LEU A 228 5.71 5.76 8.58
N GLN A 229 4.86 4.93 9.18
CA GLN A 229 5.01 4.52 10.58
C GLN A 229 5.91 3.28 10.70
N SER A 230 6.60 3.16 11.84
CA SER A 230 7.47 2.03 12.13
C SER A 230 7.38 1.64 13.61
N ASN A 231 7.32 0.35 13.90
CA ASN A 231 7.38 -0.19 15.26
C ASN A 231 8.00 -1.59 15.27
N SER A 232 7.91 -2.28 16.42
CA SER A 232 8.46 -3.63 16.58
C SER A 232 7.86 -4.71 15.66
N ALA A 233 6.73 -4.45 15.00
CA ALA A 233 6.10 -5.34 14.05
C ALA A 233 6.47 -5.08 12.58
N GLY A 234 7.23 -4.02 12.28
CA GLY A 234 7.66 -3.68 10.92
C GLY A 234 7.37 -2.23 10.56
N ASP A 235 7.10 -1.99 9.28
CA ASP A 235 7.06 -0.65 8.69
C ASP A 235 5.86 -0.44 7.76
N GLY A 236 5.47 0.81 7.59
CA GLY A 236 4.72 1.27 6.42
C GLY A 236 5.62 1.30 5.19
N SER A 237 5.04 1.09 4.01
CA SER A 237 5.78 1.01 2.76
C SER A 237 5.21 1.93 1.68
N LEU A 238 6.05 2.79 1.11
CA LEU A 238 5.69 3.66 0.00
C LEU A 238 6.64 3.44 -1.18
N ILE A 239 6.07 3.18 -2.35
CA ILE A 239 6.79 3.17 -3.64
C ILE A 239 6.21 4.28 -4.52
N CYS A 240 7.03 5.26 -4.89
CA CYS A 240 6.68 6.30 -5.86
C CYS A 240 7.91 6.72 -6.67
N ASN A 241 7.70 7.45 -7.77
CA ASN A 241 8.80 7.88 -8.65
C ASN A 241 8.99 9.40 -8.68
N THR A 242 8.24 10.16 -7.87
CA THR A 242 8.31 11.62 -7.85
C THR A 242 9.39 12.08 -6.89
N SER A 243 10.43 12.74 -7.42
CA SER A 243 11.53 13.31 -6.64
C SER A 243 11.12 14.58 -5.87
N GLY A 244 11.86 14.92 -4.81
CA GLY A 244 11.67 16.17 -4.07
C GLY A 244 10.40 16.20 -3.20
N ILE A 245 9.77 15.04 -2.99
CA ILE A 245 8.59 14.93 -2.14
C ILE A 245 9.03 14.73 -0.70
N ASN A 246 8.70 15.72 0.12
CA ASN A 246 8.95 15.70 1.55
C ASN A 246 8.03 14.72 2.26
N ALA A 247 8.57 13.97 3.22
CA ALA A 247 7.84 13.05 4.09
C ALA A 247 8.52 12.92 5.46
N THR A 248 7.81 12.35 6.41
CA THR A 248 8.37 11.81 7.66
C THR A 248 8.38 10.29 7.56
N VAL A 249 9.56 9.69 7.65
CA VAL A 249 9.77 8.24 7.55
C VAL A 249 10.29 7.74 8.88
N GLU A 250 9.50 6.95 9.58
CA GLU A 250 9.88 6.37 10.87
C GLU A 250 10.71 5.09 10.67
N ARG A 251 11.68 4.89 11.56
CA ARG A 251 12.46 3.67 11.69
C ARG A 251 12.62 3.34 13.17
N TYR A 252 11.85 2.35 13.61
CA TYR A 252 11.98 1.77 14.94
C TYR A 252 13.26 0.93 15.04
N ILE A 253 13.98 1.10 16.14
CA ILE A 253 15.14 0.31 16.54
C ILE A 253 14.96 -0.18 17.98
N SER A 254 15.39 -1.42 18.25
CA SER A 254 15.41 -1.95 19.61
C SER A 254 16.51 -1.28 20.44
N GLY A 255 16.37 -1.31 21.76
CA GLY A 255 17.29 -0.58 22.64
C GLY A 255 18.57 -1.33 23.01
N ASP A 256 19.50 -0.57 23.55
CA ASP A 256 20.71 -0.99 24.24
C ASP A 256 21.66 -1.86 23.40
N CYS A 257 21.59 -1.70 22.07
CA CYS A 257 22.46 -2.42 21.14
C CYS A 257 22.78 -1.59 19.88
N TRP A 258 23.80 -2.05 19.14
CA TRP A 258 24.16 -1.47 17.85
C TRP A 258 23.19 -1.93 16.75
N HIS A 259 22.76 -1.00 15.91
CA HIS A 259 21.97 -1.24 14.70
C HIS A 259 22.73 -0.79 13.47
N TYR A 260 22.53 -1.51 12.36
CA TYR A 260 22.99 -1.05 11.05
C TYR A 260 21.86 -0.36 10.32
N ILE A 261 21.96 0.96 10.22
CA ILE A 261 20.96 1.86 9.67
C ILE A 261 21.41 2.48 8.34
N ALA A 262 20.45 2.90 7.54
CA ALA A 262 20.65 3.65 6.31
C ALA A 262 19.55 4.70 6.16
N SER A 263 19.79 5.71 5.33
CA SER A 263 18.84 6.81 5.18
C SER A 263 17.81 6.56 4.07
N PRO A 264 16.49 6.61 4.37
CA PRO A 264 15.43 6.58 3.37
C PRO A 264 15.12 7.95 2.75
N ILE A 265 15.79 9.01 3.20
CA ILE A 265 15.64 10.38 2.69
C ILE A 265 16.98 10.89 2.17
N ASP A 266 16.92 11.83 1.22
CA ASP A 266 18.11 12.49 0.73
C ASP A 266 18.70 13.41 1.80
N ALA A 267 20.02 13.35 1.96
CA ALA A 267 20.80 14.20 2.86
C ALA A 267 20.29 14.26 4.32
N ALA A 268 19.89 13.12 4.90
CA ALA A 268 19.49 13.08 6.32
C ALA A 268 20.59 13.66 7.23
N PRO A 269 20.27 14.63 8.10
CA PRO A 269 21.29 15.27 8.91
C PRO A 269 21.77 14.35 10.03
N ALA A 270 23.09 14.35 10.28
CA ALA A 270 23.73 13.61 11.36
C ALA A 270 23.21 14.01 12.75
N SER A 271 22.65 15.23 12.86
CA SER A 271 22.04 15.75 14.09
C SER A 271 20.79 14.98 14.53
N LEU A 272 20.25 14.09 13.70
CA LEU A 272 19.23 13.12 14.12
C LEU A 272 19.79 12.10 15.14
N PHE A 273 21.11 11.95 15.19
CA PHE A 273 21.79 10.94 15.98
C PHE A 273 22.69 11.59 17.03
N ASN A 274 22.94 10.86 18.11
CA ASN A 274 24.12 11.14 18.93
C ASN A 274 25.37 10.71 18.13
N THR A 275 26.12 11.67 17.61
CA THR A 275 27.27 11.41 16.73
C THR A 275 28.41 10.65 17.42
N ASN A 276 28.47 10.62 18.76
CA ASN A 276 29.42 9.76 19.48
C ASN A 276 29.08 8.27 19.34
N ASN A 277 27.82 7.96 19.03
CA ASN A 277 27.30 6.62 18.85
C ASN A 277 26.98 6.31 17.38
N LEU A 278 27.40 7.17 16.44
CA LEU A 278 27.20 6.98 15.01
C LEU A 278 28.57 6.73 14.35
N LEU A 279 28.72 5.55 13.76
CA LEU A 279 29.95 5.11 13.12
C LEU A 279 29.70 4.78 11.64
N TRP A 280 30.73 4.95 10.82
CA TRP A 280 30.77 4.47 9.44
C TRP A 280 31.92 3.49 9.25
N TRP A 281 31.79 2.64 8.23
CA TRP A 281 32.75 1.59 7.93
C TRP A 281 33.67 2.00 6.77
N ASP A 282 34.96 2.22 7.04
CA ASP A 282 35.95 2.56 6.03
C ASP A 282 36.59 1.29 5.43
N ALA A 283 35.94 0.75 4.39
CA ALA A 283 36.36 -0.48 3.72
C ALA A 283 37.75 -0.40 3.03
N SER A 284 38.33 0.80 2.90
CA SER A 284 39.68 0.97 2.35
C SER A 284 40.78 0.66 3.38
N MET A 285 40.46 0.70 4.68
CA MET A 285 41.43 0.46 5.75
C MET A 285 41.67 -1.03 5.99
N GLU A 286 42.91 -1.37 6.34
CA GLU A 286 43.26 -2.72 6.77
C GLU A 286 42.62 -3.03 8.12
N TRP A 287 41.90 -4.17 8.19
CA TRP A 287 41.40 -4.73 9.44
C TRP A 287 42.28 -5.89 9.91
N THR A 288 42.91 -5.70 11.07
CA THR A 288 43.80 -6.71 11.68
C THR A 288 43.05 -7.86 12.35
N GLY A 289 41.71 -7.84 12.35
CA GLY A 289 40.87 -8.87 13.00
C GLY A 289 40.80 -8.76 14.53
N THR A 290 41.45 -7.74 15.12
CA THR A 290 41.49 -7.51 16.56
C THR A 290 41.45 -6.02 16.87
N GLY A 291 40.65 -5.60 17.86
CA GLY A 291 40.54 -4.21 18.32
C GLY A 291 39.37 -3.44 17.70
N ASP A 292 38.92 -2.40 18.40
CA ASP A 292 37.58 -1.82 18.20
C ASP A 292 37.49 -0.68 17.15
N TYR A 293 38.62 -0.25 16.56
CA TYR A 293 38.69 1.09 15.91
C TYR A 293 39.11 1.15 14.44
N ASN A 294 39.56 0.06 13.84
CA ASN A 294 39.73 -0.01 12.38
C ASN A 294 38.97 -1.25 11.93
N PRO A 295 38.07 -1.15 10.93
CA PRO A 295 37.80 0.00 10.05
C PRO A 295 36.64 0.92 10.48
N TRP A 296 36.08 0.74 11.68
CA TRP A 296 35.03 1.64 12.20
C TRP A 296 35.54 3.05 12.51
N LYS A 297 34.82 4.06 12.04
CA LYS A 297 35.17 5.48 12.24
C LYS A 297 34.01 6.25 12.81
N THR A 298 34.29 7.20 13.70
CA THR A 298 33.28 8.17 14.14
C THR A 298 32.78 8.97 12.95
N PHE A 299 31.47 9.16 12.87
CA PHE A 299 30.86 9.92 11.79
C PHE A 299 31.10 11.42 11.99
N GLY A 300 31.82 12.04 11.05
CA GLY A 300 32.21 13.46 11.11
C GLY A 300 31.51 14.36 10.08
N ASN A 301 30.75 13.78 9.15
CA ASN A 301 30.08 14.54 8.10
C ASN A 301 28.75 15.13 8.60
N THR A 302 28.24 16.14 7.91
CA THR A 302 26.98 16.81 8.30
C THR A 302 25.75 15.97 7.97
N ASN A 303 25.76 15.24 6.85
CA ASN A 303 24.63 14.47 6.35
C ASN A 303 25.06 13.04 6.03
N LEU A 304 24.15 12.10 6.24
CA LEU A 304 24.27 10.73 5.77
C LEU A 304 24.19 10.70 4.24
N GLU A 305 24.85 9.71 3.65
CA GLU A 305 24.90 9.46 2.22
C GLU A 305 23.90 8.39 1.81
N ASN A 306 23.28 8.55 0.64
CA ASN A 306 22.31 7.60 0.14
C ASN A 306 23.00 6.29 -0.28
N GLY A 307 22.43 5.16 0.13
CA GLY A 307 22.98 3.83 -0.17
C GLY A 307 24.13 3.40 0.74
N THR A 308 24.62 4.30 1.60
CA THR A 308 25.65 4.00 2.60
C THR A 308 25.01 3.53 3.90
N GLY A 309 25.61 2.52 4.54
CA GLY A 309 25.18 2.06 5.84
C GLY A 309 26.04 2.60 6.99
N TYR A 310 25.44 2.69 8.17
CA TYR A 310 26.04 3.24 9.38
C TYR A 310 25.73 2.35 10.57
N ALA A 311 26.63 2.29 11.55
CA ALA A 311 26.34 1.68 12.83
C ALA A 311 25.88 2.74 13.83
N PHE A 312 24.76 2.50 14.50
CA PHE A 312 24.21 3.41 15.49
C PHE A 312 23.85 2.68 16.79
N TYR A 313 24.36 3.17 17.92
CA TYR A 313 24.01 2.66 19.25
C TYR A 313 23.01 3.59 19.94
N SER A 314 21.87 3.04 20.35
CA SER A 314 20.82 3.80 21.02
C SER A 314 20.07 2.94 22.03
N ALA A 315 19.45 3.61 23.00
CA ALA A 315 18.27 3.07 23.68
C ALA A 315 17.12 2.88 22.66
N GLU A 316 16.05 2.20 23.07
CA GLU A 316 14.90 1.97 22.19
C GLU A 316 14.36 3.32 21.71
N ASP A 317 14.23 3.45 20.39
CA ASP A 317 13.86 4.71 19.76
C ASP A 317 13.17 4.46 18.42
N THR A 318 12.43 5.47 17.96
CA THR A 318 11.89 5.55 16.60
C THR A 318 12.49 6.76 15.92
N ILE A 319 13.52 6.53 15.11
CA ILE A 319 14.20 7.56 14.35
C ILE A 319 13.21 8.15 13.33
N LYS A 320 13.09 9.48 13.30
CA LYS A 320 12.23 10.20 12.35
C LYS A 320 13.07 10.86 11.27
N TYR A 321 13.24 10.18 10.14
CA TYR A 321 13.85 10.78 8.97
C TYR A 321 12.88 11.75 8.31
N GLN A 322 13.22 13.04 8.29
CA GLN A 322 12.38 14.10 7.74
C GLN A 322 13.09 14.80 6.59
N GLY A 323 12.54 14.72 5.39
CA GLY A 323 13.14 15.31 4.19
C GLY A 323 12.55 14.76 2.91
N SER A 324 13.22 15.04 1.79
CA SER A 324 12.83 14.51 0.48
C SER A 324 13.13 13.02 0.39
N MET A 325 12.12 12.21 0.06
CA MET A 325 12.28 10.77 -0.05
C MET A 325 13.24 10.38 -1.19
N ASN A 326 14.02 9.33 -0.93
CA ASN A 326 14.86 8.72 -1.93
C ASN A 326 14.04 7.85 -2.89
N VAL A 327 14.01 8.23 -4.18
CA VAL A 327 13.22 7.55 -5.23
C VAL A 327 14.03 7.23 -6.50
N GLY A 328 15.31 7.62 -6.51
CA GLY A 328 16.21 7.46 -7.65
C GLY A 328 17.00 6.16 -7.66
N ASP A 329 17.94 6.07 -8.59
CA ASP A 329 18.96 5.02 -8.61
C ASP A 329 20.18 5.53 -7.84
N TYR A 330 20.77 4.69 -6.99
CA TYR A 330 21.90 5.05 -6.13
C TYR A 330 23.09 4.14 -6.38
N THR A 331 24.23 4.71 -6.74
CA THR A 331 25.46 3.95 -6.98
C THR A 331 26.34 4.00 -5.73
N VAL A 332 26.75 2.82 -5.25
CA VAL A 332 27.68 2.68 -4.13
C VAL A 332 28.99 2.11 -4.64
N THR A 333 30.10 2.75 -4.29
CA THR A 333 31.45 2.24 -4.60
C THR A 333 31.90 1.34 -3.46
N LEU A 334 32.36 0.15 -3.80
CA LEU A 334 32.90 -0.83 -2.88
C LEU A 334 34.42 -0.77 -2.86
N HIS A 335 34.97 -0.88 -1.67
CA HIS A 335 36.40 -0.85 -1.44
C HIS A 335 36.93 -2.15 -0.90
N LYS A 336 38.21 -2.38 -1.14
CA LYS A 336 38.99 -3.47 -0.56
C LYS A 336 40.38 -2.95 -0.21
N SER A 337 40.77 -3.09 1.05
CA SER A 337 42.12 -2.76 1.48
C SER A 337 43.18 -3.52 0.66
N ALA A 338 44.26 -2.81 0.31
CA ALA A 338 45.39 -3.37 -0.43
C ALA A 338 46.28 -4.30 0.43
N THR A 339 46.14 -4.25 1.76
CA THR A 339 46.98 -4.97 2.74
C THR A 339 46.11 -5.69 3.79
N GLY A 340 46.70 -6.68 4.47
CA GLY A 340 46.02 -7.49 5.49
C GLY A 340 45.58 -8.87 5.03
N ASN A 341 44.86 -9.57 5.92
CA ASN A 341 44.32 -10.90 5.66
C ASN A 341 43.11 -10.82 4.71
N ALA A 342 43.09 -11.65 3.67
CA ALA A 342 42.00 -11.74 2.69
C ALA A 342 40.62 -12.02 3.33
N ASP A 343 40.57 -12.70 4.47
CA ASP A 343 39.32 -12.97 5.19
C ASP A 343 38.71 -11.69 5.78
N ASN A 344 39.56 -10.73 6.13
CA ASN A 344 39.21 -9.48 6.78
C ASN A 344 39.05 -8.30 5.81
N GLN A 345 39.31 -8.52 4.53
CA GLN A 345 39.27 -7.49 3.48
C GLN A 345 37.94 -7.47 2.74
N GLY A 346 37.60 -6.31 2.17
CA GLY A 346 36.55 -6.20 1.15
C GLY A 346 35.12 -6.18 1.69
N TRP A 347 34.94 -6.19 3.01
CA TRP A 347 33.66 -5.95 3.64
C TRP A 347 33.26 -4.49 3.45
N ASN A 348 32.03 -4.24 3.00
CA ASN A 348 31.49 -2.91 2.77
C ASN A 348 30.09 -2.83 3.39
N LEU A 349 29.86 -1.82 4.23
CA LEU A 349 28.54 -1.58 4.82
C LEU A 349 27.73 -0.67 3.90
N ILE A 350 26.77 -1.26 3.20
CA ILE A 350 25.83 -0.54 2.33
C ILE A 350 24.44 -0.59 2.96
N GLY A 351 23.47 0.14 2.40
CA GLY A 351 22.14 0.14 2.99
C GLY A 351 21.01 0.46 2.04
N ASN A 352 19.81 0.05 2.43
CA ASN A 352 18.60 0.30 1.68
C ASN A 352 18.24 1.79 1.74
N PRO A 353 18.34 2.54 0.62
CA PRO A 353 18.07 3.96 0.60
C PRO A 353 16.58 4.28 0.48
N TYR A 354 15.69 3.29 0.41
CA TYR A 354 14.31 3.48 0.00
C TYR A 354 13.30 3.46 1.15
N THR A 355 12.13 4.06 0.91
CA THR A 355 10.94 4.02 1.77
C THR A 355 10.13 2.71 1.66
N SER A 356 10.80 1.64 1.22
CA SER A 356 10.22 0.32 0.99
C SER A 356 11.33 -0.73 1.07
N VAL A 357 10.99 -2.01 0.93
CA VAL A 357 11.99 -3.08 0.94
C VAL A 357 12.85 -2.99 -0.32
N LEU A 358 14.17 -3.13 -0.16
CA LEU A 358 15.09 -3.40 -1.24
C LEU A 358 15.19 -4.92 -1.46
N ASP A 359 14.97 -5.36 -2.68
CA ASP A 359 14.94 -6.77 -3.07
C ASP A 359 16.27 -7.24 -3.67
N TRP A 360 17.08 -7.90 -2.85
CA TRP A 360 18.38 -8.44 -3.23
C TRP A 360 18.28 -9.52 -4.32
N ASP A 361 17.23 -10.35 -4.30
CA ASP A 361 17.04 -11.40 -5.30
C ASP A 361 16.86 -10.80 -6.70
N VAL A 362 16.11 -9.69 -6.78
CA VAL A 362 15.90 -8.96 -8.04
C VAL A 362 17.21 -8.30 -8.48
N LEU A 363 17.94 -7.67 -7.58
CA LEU A 363 19.23 -7.03 -7.88
C LEU A 363 20.25 -8.03 -8.46
N VAL A 364 20.35 -9.22 -7.85
CA VAL A 364 21.26 -10.29 -8.32
C VAL A 364 20.80 -10.88 -9.64
N SER A 365 19.50 -11.14 -9.81
CA SER A 365 18.96 -11.71 -11.05
C SER A 365 19.03 -10.77 -12.25
N ASP A 366 18.98 -9.45 -12.02
CA ASP A 366 19.18 -8.41 -13.04
C ASP A 366 20.67 -8.22 -13.40
N GLY A 367 21.59 -8.85 -12.67
CA GLY A 367 23.03 -8.74 -12.90
C GLY A 367 23.67 -7.46 -12.37
N SER A 368 22.99 -6.76 -11.45
CA SER A 368 23.50 -5.53 -10.82
C SER A 368 24.54 -5.78 -9.73
N VAL A 369 24.74 -7.03 -9.31
CA VAL A 369 25.92 -7.45 -8.53
C VAL A 369 27.04 -7.79 -9.51
N PRO A 370 28.10 -6.96 -9.63
CA PRO A 370 29.15 -7.19 -10.60
C PRO A 370 30.04 -8.38 -10.21
N SER A 371 30.73 -8.94 -11.20
CA SER A 371 31.76 -9.95 -10.95
C SER A 371 32.82 -9.39 -10.00
N GLY A 372 33.15 -10.16 -8.97
CA GLY A 372 34.06 -9.75 -7.90
C GLY A 372 33.35 -9.24 -6.64
N VAL A 373 32.02 -9.19 -6.63
CA VAL A 373 31.21 -9.07 -5.41
C VAL A 373 30.55 -10.42 -5.13
N GLU A 374 30.55 -10.83 -3.87
CA GLU A 374 29.82 -12.02 -3.43
C GLU A 374 28.32 -11.75 -3.48
N ASN A 375 27.54 -12.74 -3.95
CA ASN A 375 26.08 -12.63 -3.95
C ASN A 375 25.46 -12.74 -2.54
N ALA A 376 26.29 -12.77 -1.49
CA ALA A 376 25.88 -12.91 -0.11
C ALA A 376 25.71 -11.55 0.57
N ILE A 377 24.68 -11.42 1.39
CA ILE A 377 24.45 -10.27 2.28
C ILE A 377 24.45 -10.72 3.73
N TYR A 378 24.92 -9.85 4.61
CA TYR A 378 25.11 -10.15 6.02
C TYR A 378 24.48 -9.07 6.90
N PHE A 379 23.64 -9.51 7.83
CA PHE A 379 22.96 -8.68 8.80
C PHE A 379 23.55 -8.93 10.19
N PHE A 380 23.80 -7.86 10.91
CA PHE A 380 24.31 -7.95 12.26
C PHE A 380 23.25 -8.51 13.22
N ASP A 381 23.62 -9.49 14.04
CA ASP A 381 22.72 -10.21 14.94
C ASP A 381 23.36 -10.45 16.31
N ASP A 382 23.95 -9.40 16.89
CA ASP A 382 24.44 -9.43 18.27
C ASP A 382 23.28 -9.37 19.27
N ASP A 383 23.22 -10.34 20.17
CA ASP A 383 22.21 -10.51 21.23
C ASP A 383 22.42 -9.57 22.44
N GLY A 384 23.29 -8.56 22.28
CA GLY A 384 23.62 -7.60 23.32
C GLY A 384 24.59 -8.15 24.38
N THR A 385 25.06 -9.39 24.23
CA THR A 385 26.08 -9.98 25.12
C THR A 385 27.52 -9.64 24.69
N GLY A 386 27.69 -8.94 23.57
CA GLY A 386 29.00 -8.48 23.09
C GLY A 386 29.85 -9.59 22.49
N SER A 387 29.24 -10.70 22.07
CA SER A 387 29.95 -11.78 21.37
C SER A 387 30.13 -11.40 19.90
N GLN A 388 31.38 -11.29 19.44
CA GLN A 388 31.80 -10.86 18.09
C GLN A 388 31.31 -11.74 16.90
N SER A 389 30.38 -12.69 17.11
CA SER A 389 30.24 -13.87 16.25
C SER A 389 28.85 -14.16 15.67
N ASN A 390 27.86 -13.27 15.80
CA ASN A 390 26.53 -13.56 15.28
C ASN A 390 26.15 -12.60 14.15
N TYR A 391 26.37 -13.08 12.92
CA TYR A 391 25.78 -12.51 11.72
C TYR A 391 24.74 -13.47 11.18
N ARG A 392 23.60 -12.93 10.77
CA ARG A 392 22.73 -13.64 9.85
C ARG A 392 23.22 -13.39 8.43
N TYR A 393 23.12 -14.37 7.56
CA TYR A 393 23.43 -14.18 6.15
C TYR A 393 22.31 -14.70 5.26
N TYR A 394 22.28 -14.18 4.05
CA TYR A 394 21.42 -14.66 2.97
C TYR A 394 22.21 -14.75 1.67
N VAL A 395 22.04 -15.86 0.95
CA VAL A 395 22.60 -16.09 -0.39
C VAL A 395 21.43 -16.44 -1.32
N PRO A 396 21.20 -15.71 -2.41
CA PRO A 396 20.15 -16.02 -3.37
C PRO A 396 20.46 -17.34 -4.09
N SER A 397 19.43 -18.10 -4.47
CA SER A 397 19.65 -19.31 -5.27
C SER A 397 20.12 -18.98 -6.67
N THR A 398 21.13 -19.69 -7.15
CA THR A 398 21.52 -19.65 -8.57
C THR A 398 20.42 -20.30 -9.42
N GLY A 399 19.55 -19.49 -10.03
CA GLY A 399 18.50 -19.96 -10.95
C GLY A 399 17.25 -20.60 -10.31
N GLY A 400 16.97 -20.33 -9.03
CA GLY A 400 15.81 -20.84 -8.30
C GLY A 400 14.93 -19.74 -7.68
N THR A 401 13.81 -20.15 -7.07
CA THR A 401 12.81 -19.25 -6.43
C THR A 401 13.16 -18.87 -4.98
N TYR A 402 14.10 -19.56 -4.32
CA TYR A 402 14.39 -19.40 -2.88
C TYR A 402 15.90 -19.43 -2.58
N GLY A 403 16.44 -18.40 -1.94
CA GLY A 403 17.81 -18.41 -1.41
C GLY A 403 17.97 -19.19 -0.10
N VAL A 404 19.23 -19.30 0.34
CA VAL A 404 19.63 -19.92 1.62
C VAL A 404 20.00 -18.81 2.60
N GLY A 405 19.34 -18.78 3.75
CA GLY A 405 19.66 -17.86 4.83
C GLY A 405 19.65 -18.54 6.20
N THR A 406 20.28 -17.90 7.17
CA THR A 406 20.22 -18.31 8.58
C THR A 406 19.02 -17.70 9.28
N ALA A 407 18.30 -18.48 10.09
CA ALA A 407 17.12 -18.04 10.82
C ALA A 407 16.06 -17.41 9.89
N ASP A 408 15.67 -16.17 10.14
CA ASP A 408 14.67 -15.39 9.38
C ASP A 408 15.30 -14.49 8.30
N ALA A 409 16.60 -14.64 8.00
CA ALA A 409 17.26 -13.82 7.01
C ALA A 409 16.82 -14.15 5.59
N THR A 410 16.39 -13.12 4.86
CA THR A 410 15.92 -13.20 3.48
C THR A 410 16.63 -12.19 2.59
N GLY A 411 16.41 -12.28 1.27
CA GLY A 411 16.81 -11.26 0.30
C GLY A 411 15.99 -9.96 0.37
N LYS A 412 15.07 -9.84 1.33
CA LYS A 412 14.26 -8.64 1.55
C LYS A 412 14.95 -7.79 2.61
N ILE A 413 15.46 -6.64 2.21
CA ILE A 413 16.17 -5.71 3.10
C ILE A 413 15.17 -4.61 3.51
N PRO A 414 14.77 -4.52 4.79
CA PRO A 414 13.80 -3.53 5.27
C PRO A 414 14.22 -2.09 4.99
N LEU A 415 13.23 -1.18 5.03
CA LEU A 415 13.43 0.26 4.91
C LEU A 415 14.59 0.75 5.81
N GLY A 416 15.58 1.47 5.28
CA GLY A 416 16.67 1.98 6.11
C GLY A 416 17.50 0.93 6.87
N GLN A 417 17.45 -0.36 6.50
CA GLN A 417 18.36 -1.39 7.00
C GLN A 417 19.68 -1.35 6.23
N ALA A 418 20.79 -1.29 6.96
CA ALA A 418 22.11 -1.53 6.39
C ALA A 418 22.56 -2.98 6.57
N PHE A 419 23.43 -3.42 5.66
CA PHE A 419 23.91 -4.78 5.54
C PHE A 419 25.30 -4.79 4.92
N PHE A 420 26.08 -5.81 5.26
CA PHE A 420 27.41 -6.01 4.67
C PHE A 420 27.32 -6.77 3.36
N VAL A 421 28.14 -6.36 2.41
CA VAL A 421 28.53 -7.12 1.21
C VAL A 421 30.04 -7.29 1.19
N LYS A 422 30.53 -8.35 0.54
CA LYS A 422 31.97 -8.59 0.39
C LYS A 422 32.40 -8.48 -1.06
N THR A 423 33.50 -7.78 -1.31
CA THR A 423 34.15 -7.69 -2.61
C THR A 423 35.58 -8.21 -2.59
N ASN A 424 36.00 -8.85 -3.67
CA ASN A 424 37.38 -9.30 -3.86
C ASN A 424 38.22 -8.31 -4.72
N THR A 425 37.59 -7.26 -5.26
CA THR A 425 38.17 -6.29 -6.18
C THR A 425 37.87 -4.87 -5.70
N ASP A 426 38.89 -4.03 -5.62
CA ASP A 426 38.73 -2.64 -5.19
C ASP A 426 38.08 -1.76 -6.29
N ASN A 427 37.30 -0.77 -5.88
CA ASN A 427 36.60 0.19 -6.75
C ASN A 427 35.54 -0.43 -7.68
N LEU A 428 34.88 -1.50 -7.26
CA LEU A 428 33.66 -1.98 -7.92
C LEU A 428 32.46 -1.11 -7.53
N THR A 429 31.45 -1.04 -8.38
CA THR A 429 30.21 -0.31 -8.08
C THR A 429 29.01 -1.24 -8.07
N ILE A 430 28.14 -1.08 -7.06
CA ILE A 430 26.79 -1.66 -7.07
C ILE A 430 25.80 -0.54 -7.37
N ASN A 431 24.88 -0.81 -8.28
CA ASN A 431 23.75 0.09 -8.52
C ASN A 431 22.50 -0.41 -7.77
N LEU A 432 22.08 0.34 -6.76
CA LEU A 432 20.79 0.17 -6.12
C LEU A 432 19.75 0.86 -7.02
N ASN A 433 19.16 0.09 -7.94
CA ASN A 433 18.15 0.62 -8.86
C ASN A 433 16.78 0.70 -8.16
N LYS A 434 16.03 1.75 -8.46
CA LYS A 434 14.67 1.96 -7.93
C LYS A 434 13.69 0.85 -8.33
N LEU A 435 13.97 0.07 -9.37
CA LEU A 435 13.17 -1.08 -9.79
C LEU A 435 13.27 -2.26 -8.81
N TYR A 436 14.26 -2.27 -7.92
CA TYR A 436 14.43 -3.33 -6.91
C TYR A 436 13.64 -3.06 -5.63
N ARG A 437 12.80 -2.02 -5.62
CA ARG A 437 11.87 -1.75 -4.52
C ARG A 437 10.71 -2.73 -4.56
N SER A 438 10.34 -3.26 -3.41
CA SER A 438 9.16 -4.12 -3.25
C SER A 438 8.41 -3.80 -1.97
N HIS A 439 7.13 -4.19 -1.93
CA HIS A 439 6.39 -4.26 -0.68
C HIS A 439 6.60 -5.65 -0.07
N ASN A 440 7.03 -5.71 1.19
CA ASN A 440 7.17 -6.95 1.93
C ASN A 440 7.08 -6.68 3.44
N ALA A 441 6.60 -7.66 4.22
CA ALA A 441 6.44 -7.56 5.67
C ALA A 441 7.72 -7.87 6.47
N GLN A 442 8.90 -7.85 5.84
CA GLN A 442 10.16 -8.10 6.54
C GLN A 442 10.40 -7.05 7.63
N VAL A 443 10.56 -7.54 8.86
CA VAL A 443 10.90 -6.72 10.02
C VAL A 443 12.38 -6.35 9.99
N PHE A 444 12.71 -5.15 10.49
CA PHE A 444 14.08 -4.71 10.74
C PHE A 444 14.87 -5.77 11.52
N TYR A 445 16.10 -6.07 11.11
CA TYR A 445 16.92 -7.04 11.83
C TYR A 445 17.34 -6.46 13.18
N LYS A 446 17.47 -7.34 14.18
CA LYS A 446 17.61 -6.99 15.62
C LYS A 446 16.38 -6.36 16.27
N ASN A 447 15.18 -6.62 15.73
CA ASN A 447 13.94 -6.24 16.39
C ASN A 447 13.57 -7.21 17.53
N LYS A 448 12.94 -6.70 18.60
CA LYS A 448 12.49 -7.46 19.79
C LYS A 448 11.61 -8.67 19.44
N THR A 449 10.89 -8.62 18.33
CA THR A 449 9.98 -9.70 17.89
C THR A 449 10.69 -10.90 17.25
N SER A 450 11.86 -10.71 16.61
CA SER A 450 12.64 -11.81 16.04
C SER A 450 13.26 -12.73 17.10
N GLU A 451 13.32 -12.31 18.37
CA GLU A 451 13.86 -13.12 19.47
C GLU A 451 12.83 -14.10 20.06
N ILE A 452 11.53 -13.95 19.74
CA ILE A 452 10.46 -14.77 20.32
C ILE A 452 10.30 -16.13 19.60
N LEU A 453 10.96 -16.33 18.45
CA LEU A 453 10.95 -17.60 17.70
C LEU A 453 12.20 -18.47 17.92
N LYS A 454 12.81 -18.44 19.12
CA LYS A 454 13.82 -19.41 19.58
C LYS A 454 13.24 -20.41 20.59
N ILE A 455 12.04 -20.92 20.33
CA ILE A 455 11.32 -21.78 21.28
C ILE A 455 11.23 -23.24 20.78
N PHE A 456 12.05 -24.07 21.44
CA PHE A 456 12.08 -25.54 21.56
C PHE A 456 12.36 -26.40 20.32
N ASP A 457 13.64 -26.72 20.11
CA ASP A 457 14.02 -28.11 19.80
C ASP A 457 15.27 -28.49 20.62
N ASN A 458 15.03 -28.98 21.84
CA ASN A 458 16.04 -29.67 22.64
C ASN A 458 15.38 -30.93 23.19
N THR A 459 15.23 -31.94 22.32
CA THR A 459 15.16 -33.33 22.74
C THR A 459 16.18 -34.18 21.98
N ALA A 460 17.35 -34.34 22.59
CA ALA A 460 18.12 -35.58 22.62
C ALA A 460 19.11 -35.50 23.79
#